data_AF-A0A415QEG2-F1
#
_entry.id   AF-A0A415QEG2-F1
#
_cell.length_a   1.000
_cell.length_b   1.000
_cell.length_c   1.000
_cell.angle_alpha   90.00
_cell.angle_beta   90.00
_cell.angle_gamma   90.00
#
_symmetry.space_group_name_H-M   'P 1'
#
loop_
_entity.id
_entity.type
_entity.pdbx_description
1 polymer ?
#
loop_
_entity_poly.entity_id
_entity_poly.type
_entity_poly.pdbx_seq_one_letter_code
_entity_poly.pdbx_strand_id
1 'polypeptide(L)'
;MEKGLFHELYKRSCELEMGRCPSPALSGFLHGYLSVYSMVRIYPWLEESFGEPYEIHERVREIARFIEPLAGNKNLPADVRAGYVVDLMDAYQLYSDLNFLNTALDAAYDILTPWGSDKIVLPCRTPNICRLLCSCYYFTGEMENGILAGSLIFEALGSIRDLGRQGLMAWWDTFCFYEDVVGAMELPEPERVRLAEERVRLAVSVKQEEEEMIERFVLSTRDDLELFGRVFCILARREFAIHDKLYGKKE
;
A
#
# COMPACT_ATOMS: atom_id res chain seq x y z
N MET A 1 -18.25 -16.95 2.37
CA MET A 1 -17.19 -17.37 3.31
C MET A 1 -16.35 -16.16 3.73
N GLU A 2 -15.92 -15.34 2.77
CA GLU A 2 -15.07 -14.16 3.00
C GLU A 2 -15.68 -13.07 3.90
N LYS A 3 -16.98 -12.74 3.75
CA LYS A 3 -17.61 -11.69 4.59
C LYS A 3 -17.50 -11.99 6.09
N GLY A 4 -17.66 -13.25 6.49
CA GLY A 4 -17.51 -13.65 7.90
C GLY A 4 -16.04 -13.58 8.36
N LEU A 5 -15.12 -13.98 7.48
CA LEU A 5 -13.68 -13.91 7.76
C LEU A 5 -13.21 -12.47 7.95
N PHE A 6 -13.61 -11.54 7.08
CA PHE A 6 -13.21 -10.14 7.21
C PHE A 6 -13.64 -9.52 8.55
N HIS A 7 -14.89 -9.72 8.95
CA HIS A 7 -15.39 -9.21 10.23
C HIS A 7 -14.69 -9.86 11.44
N GLU A 8 -14.37 -11.16 11.36
CA GLU A 8 -13.57 -11.85 12.38
C GLU A 8 -12.17 -11.21 12.51
N LEU A 9 -11.52 -10.99 11.37
CA LEU A 9 -10.18 -10.42 11.30
C LEU A 9 -10.14 -8.96 11.76
N TYR A 10 -11.14 -8.17 11.40
CA TYR A 10 -11.28 -6.80 11.90
C TYR A 10 -11.41 -6.76 13.43
N LYS A 11 -12.25 -7.63 14.01
CA LYS A 11 -12.40 -7.71 15.47
C LYS A 11 -11.09 -8.13 16.14
N ARG A 12 -10.43 -9.17 15.62
CA ARG A 12 -9.12 -9.60 16.13
C ARG A 12 -8.07 -8.50 16.02
N SER A 13 -8.03 -7.74 14.92
CA SER A 13 -7.03 -6.69 14.75
C SER A 13 -7.24 -5.54 15.74
N CYS A 14 -8.49 -5.25 16.14
CA CYS A 14 -8.78 -4.28 17.19
C CYS A 14 -8.25 -4.67 18.57
N GLU A 15 -8.13 -5.98 18.84
CA GLU A 15 -7.62 -6.53 20.11
C GLU A 15 -6.09 -6.64 20.14
N LEU A 16 -5.40 -6.45 19.01
CA LEU A 16 -3.94 -6.53 18.94
C LEU A 16 -3.28 -5.31 19.60
N GLU A 17 -2.22 -5.57 20.36
CA GLU A 17 -1.25 -4.55 20.76
C GLU A 17 -0.28 -4.30 19.60
N MET A 18 -0.49 -3.20 18.84
CA MET A 18 0.28 -2.92 17.63
C MET A 18 1.80 -2.84 17.88
N GLY A 19 2.21 -2.38 19.05
CA GLY A 19 3.62 -2.35 19.45
C GLY A 19 4.28 -3.72 19.64
N ARG A 20 3.51 -4.82 19.69
CA ARG A 20 4.03 -6.20 19.72
C ARG A 20 4.00 -6.89 18.37
N CYS A 21 3.38 -6.28 17.36
CA CYS A 21 3.37 -6.83 16.02
C CYS A 21 4.78 -6.74 15.40
N PRO A 22 5.21 -7.75 14.64
CA PRO A 22 6.47 -7.65 13.90
C PRO A 22 6.38 -6.53 12.87
N SER A 23 7.47 -5.80 12.66
CA SER A 23 7.51 -4.63 11.77
C SER A 23 6.94 -4.88 10.36
N PRO A 24 7.17 -6.04 9.70
CA PRO A 24 6.56 -6.32 8.40
C PRO A 24 5.02 -6.41 8.40
N ALA A 25 4.40 -6.74 9.54
CA ALA A 25 2.95 -6.84 9.66
C ALA A 25 2.27 -5.47 9.72
N LEU A 26 2.96 -4.44 10.26
CA LEU A 26 2.40 -3.11 10.48
C LEU A 26 1.88 -2.47 9.18
N SER A 27 2.61 -2.62 8.08
CA SER A 27 2.18 -2.11 6.77
C SER A 27 0.85 -2.73 6.33
N GLY A 28 0.70 -4.05 6.46
CA GLY A 28 -0.56 -4.73 6.14
C GLY A 28 -1.74 -4.24 6.98
N PHE A 29 -1.54 -4.08 8.29
CA PHE A 29 -2.57 -3.52 9.17
C PHE A 29 -2.90 -2.07 8.81
N LEU A 30 -1.89 -1.23 8.56
CA LEU A 30 -2.07 0.17 8.17
C LEU A 30 -2.98 0.27 6.94
N HIS A 31 -2.63 -0.42 5.85
CA HIS A 31 -3.38 -0.38 4.58
C HIS A 31 -4.78 -0.99 4.71
N GLY A 32 -4.94 -2.01 5.55
CA GLY A 32 -6.25 -2.53 5.92
C GLY A 32 -7.11 -1.48 6.62
N TYR A 33 -6.60 -0.82 7.65
CA TYR A 33 -7.34 0.22 8.38
C TYR A 33 -7.61 1.48 7.52
N LEU A 34 -6.69 1.87 6.63
CA LEU A 34 -6.94 2.93 5.64
C LEU A 34 -8.12 2.58 4.71
N SER A 35 -8.22 1.31 4.30
CA SER A 35 -9.34 0.81 3.50
C SER A 35 -10.65 0.81 4.29
N VAL A 36 -10.63 0.35 5.55
CA VAL A 36 -11.82 0.40 6.43
C VAL A 36 -12.27 1.83 6.67
N TYR A 37 -11.34 2.74 6.95
CA TYR A 37 -11.64 4.16 7.14
C TYR A 37 -12.35 4.74 5.92
N SER A 38 -11.79 4.52 4.73
CA SER A 38 -12.35 5.02 3.47
C SER A 38 -13.76 4.48 3.24
N MET A 39 -13.96 3.19 3.47
CA MET A 39 -15.24 2.52 3.35
C MET A 39 -16.29 3.11 4.31
N VAL A 40 -15.99 3.23 5.60
CA VAL A 40 -16.93 3.77 6.60
C VAL A 40 -17.23 5.25 6.35
N ARG A 41 -16.23 6.02 5.91
CA ARG A 41 -16.41 7.43 5.56
C ARG A 41 -17.39 7.63 4.39
N ILE A 42 -17.34 6.75 3.39
CA ILE A 42 -18.22 6.81 2.21
C ILE A 42 -19.59 6.21 2.52
N TYR A 43 -19.64 5.18 3.37
CA TYR A 43 -20.87 4.47 3.76
C TYR A 43 -21.08 4.50 5.28
N PRO A 44 -21.58 5.61 5.85
CA PRO A 44 -21.63 5.82 7.31
C PRO A 44 -22.46 4.80 8.09
N TRP A 45 -23.43 4.13 7.46
CA TRP A 45 -24.19 3.07 8.13
C TRP A 45 -23.33 1.84 8.50
N LEU A 46 -22.11 1.73 7.97
CA LEU A 46 -21.16 0.69 8.33
C LEU A 46 -20.47 0.94 9.67
N GLU A 47 -20.68 2.10 10.30
CA GLU A 47 -20.22 2.37 11.67
C GLU A 47 -20.73 1.32 12.67
N GLU A 48 -21.94 0.76 12.46
CA GLU A 48 -22.48 -0.31 13.31
C GLU A 48 -21.63 -1.60 13.29
N SER A 49 -20.89 -1.83 12.20
CA SER A 49 -20.07 -3.04 12.01
C SER A 49 -18.59 -2.80 12.31
N PHE A 50 -18.08 -1.60 12.01
CA PHE A 50 -16.65 -1.31 12.03
C PHE A 50 -16.26 -0.21 13.03
N GLY A 51 -17.20 0.43 13.72
CA GLY A 51 -16.93 1.53 14.64
C GLY A 51 -16.86 2.88 13.93
N GLU A 52 -16.71 3.93 14.73
CA GLU A 52 -16.74 5.30 14.22
C GLU A 52 -15.47 5.62 13.41
N PRO A 53 -15.55 6.51 12.40
CA PRO A 53 -14.37 6.93 11.64
C PRO A 53 -13.23 7.42 12.54
N TYR A 54 -13.54 8.05 13.67
CA TYR A 54 -12.54 8.52 14.64
C TYR A 54 -11.75 7.38 15.29
N GLU A 55 -12.37 6.26 15.61
CA GLU A 55 -11.69 5.11 16.23
C GLU A 55 -10.76 4.41 15.25
N ILE A 56 -11.26 4.21 14.01
CA ILE A 56 -10.49 3.64 12.90
C ILE A 56 -9.31 4.56 12.58
N HIS A 57 -9.59 5.87 12.54
CA HIS A 57 -8.58 6.90 12.41
C HIS A 57 -7.52 6.69 13.48
N GLU A 58 -7.82 6.80 14.79
CA GLU A 58 -6.81 6.69 15.86
C GLU A 58 -5.97 5.41 15.79
N ARG A 59 -6.55 4.31 15.30
CA ARG A 59 -5.80 3.06 15.05
C ARG A 59 -4.75 3.22 13.95
N VAL A 60 -5.06 3.90 12.85
CA VAL A 60 -4.07 4.26 11.81
C VAL A 60 -2.94 5.12 12.41
N ARG A 61 -3.25 6.04 13.34
CA ARG A 61 -2.21 6.84 14.04
C ARG A 61 -1.26 5.99 14.84
N GLU A 62 -1.82 5.07 15.61
CA GLU A 62 -1.08 4.20 16.49
C GLU A 62 -0.06 3.41 15.67
N ILE A 63 -0.51 2.82 14.56
CA ILE A 63 0.36 2.07 13.65
C ILE A 63 1.43 2.98 13.04
N ALA A 64 1.05 4.17 12.57
CA ALA A 64 1.99 5.14 11.99
C ALA A 64 3.11 5.55 12.98
N ARG A 65 2.79 5.72 14.27
CA ARG A 65 3.80 6.00 15.32
C ARG A 65 4.82 4.87 15.50
N PHE A 66 4.43 3.62 15.27
CA PHE A 66 5.36 2.49 15.30
C PHE A 66 6.17 2.36 14.00
N ILE A 67 5.63 2.82 12.87
CA ILE A 67 6.32 2.86 11.57
C ILE A 67 7.33 4.00 11.50
N GLU A 68 7.03 5.16 12.08
CA GLU A 68 7.85 6.37 12.08
C GLU A 68 9.34 6.12 12.37
N PRO A 69 9.74 5.46 13.48
CA PRO A 69 11.14 5.19 13.76
C PRO A 69 11.79 4.20 12.78
N LEU A 70 11.01 3.40 12.05
CA LEU A 70 11.52 2.41 11.09
C LEU A 70 11.92 3.05 9.75
N ALA A 71 11.19 4.08 9.30
CA ALA A 71 11.48 4.79 8.06
C ALA A 71 12.89 5.43 8.05
N GLY A 72 13.29 6.01 9.18
CA GLY A 72 14.62 6.60 9.38
C GLY A 72 15.72 5.62 9.81
N ASN A 73 15.39 4.35 10.08
CA ASN A 73 16.34 3.40 10.67
C ASN A 73 17.37 2.90 9.66
N LYS A 74 18.57 3.50 9.67
CA LYS A 74 19.68 3.15 8.76
C LYS A 74 20.23 1.73 8.91
N ASN A 75 19.81 0.97 9.93
CA ASN A 75 20.13 -0.45 10.05
C ASN A 75 19.24 -1.35 9.18
N LEU A 76 18.12 -0.83 8.66
CA LEU A 76 17.25 -1.54 7.74
C LEU A 76 17.70 -1.30 6.29
N PRO A 77 17.48 -2.27 5.39
CA PRO A 77 17.72 -2.09 3.96
C PRO A 77 16.92 -0.90 3.40
N ALA A 78 17.50 -0.18 2.42
CA ALA A 78 16.86 0.96 1.77
C ALA A 78 15.47 0.62 1.21
N ASP A 79 15.31 -0.57 0.62
CA ASP A 79 14.04 -1.11 0.13
C ASP A 79 12.96 -1.19 1.22
N VAL A 80 13.32 -1.73 2.39
CA VAL A 80 12.39 -1.89 3.53
C VAL A 80 12.00 -0.53 4.08
N ARG A 81 12.99 0.37 4.24
CA ARG A 81 12.76 1.74 4.68
C ARG A 81 11.84 2.49 3.72
N ALA A 82 12.01 2.32 2.41
CA ALA A 82 11.17 2.96 1.39
C ALA A 82 9.70 2.56 1.56
N GLY A 83 9.41 1.29 1.89
CA GLY A 83 8.05 0.86 2.22
C GLY A 83 7.47 1.63 3.40
N TYR A 84 8.21 1.73 4.51
CA TYR A 84 7.77 2.48 5.70
C TYR A 84 7.63 3.98 5.47
N VAL A 85 8.47 4.57 4.62
CA VAL A 85 8.35 5.97 4.21
C VAL A 85 7.02 6.21 3.50
N VAL A 86 6.68 5.36 2.53
CA VAL A 86 5.40 5.45 1.80
C VAL A 86 4.22 5.24 2.75
N ASP A 87 4.31 4.27 3.65
CA ASP A 87 3.28 4.02 4.67
C ASP A 87 3.00 5.27 5.53
N LEU A 88 4.03 6.04 5.92
CA LEU A 88 3.84 7.30 6.65
C LEU A 88 3.19 8.39 5.78
N MET A 89 3.53 8.45 4.50
CA MET A 89 2.91 9.37 3.55
C MET A 89 1.43 9.04 3.33
N ASP A 90 1.08 7.76 3.25
CA ASP A 90 -0.31 7.29 3.16
C ASP A 90 -1.09 7.61 4.46
N ALA A 91 -0.46 7.44 5.62
CA ALA A 91 -1.03 7.86 6.90
C ALA A 91 -1.24 9.39 6.97
N TYR A 92 -0.31 10.18 6.41
CA TYR A 92 -0.48 11.64 6.31
C TYR A 92 -1.71 12.04 5.51
N GLN A 93 -2.02 11.37 4.40
CA GLN A 93 -3.21 11.71 3.60
C GLN A 93 -4.51 11.64 4.41
N LEU A 94 -4.54 10.77 5.42
CA LEU A 94 -5.65 10.69 6.36
C LEU A 94 -5.56 11.76 7.46
N TYR A 95 -4.40 11.91 8.08
CA TYR A 95 -4.21 12.69 9.31
C TYR A 95 -3.92 14.18 9.12
N SER A 96 -3.39 14.54 7.96
CA SER A 96 -2.70 15.81 7.73
C SER A 96 -1.64 16.11 8.81
N ASP A 97 -1.03 15.08 9.41
CA ASP A 97 0.02 15.24 10.42
C ASP A 97 1.36 15.56 9.74
N LEU A 98 1.69 16.85 9.70
CA LEU A 98 2.90 17.34 9.06
C LEU A 98 4.18 16.73 9.63
N ASN A 99 4.19 16.20 10.86
CA ASN A 99 5.37 15.53 11.40
C ASN A 99 5.64 14.20 10.68
N PHE A 100 4.58 13.43 10.38
CA PHE A 100 4.73 12.20 9.58
C PHE A 100 5.20 12.52 8.17
N LEU A 101 4.62 13.54 7.53
CA LEU A 101 5.03 13.93 6.19
C LEU A 101 6.48 14.42 6.14
N ASN A 102 6.87 15.31 7.05
CA ASN A 102 8.24 15.84 7.10
C ASN A 102 9.26 14.72 7.35
N THR A 103 8.99 13.84 8.31
CA THR A 103 9.85 12.68 8.61
C THR A 103 9.95 11.74 7.42
N ALA A 104 8.84 11.49 6.73
CA ALA A 104 8.81 10.65 5.55
C ALA A 104 9.59 11.27 4.38
N LEU A 105 9.41 12.56 4.10
CA LEU A 105 10.13 13.27 3.04
C LEU A 105 11.64 13.33 3.33
N ASP A 106 12.04 13.66 4.56
CA ASP A 106 13.45 13.65 4.95
C ASP A 106 14.07 12.27 4.74
N ALA A 107 13.37 11.20 5.17
CA ALA A 107 13.82 9.83 4.95
C ALA A 107 13.82 9.43 3.47
N ALA A 108 12.87 9.93 2.66
CA ALA A 108 12.81 9.70 1.22
C ALA A 108 14.03 10.28 0.51
N TYR A 109 14.37 11.55 0.77
CA TYR A 109 15.56 12.19 0.22
C TYR A 109 16.84 11.52 0.71
N ASP A 110 16.90 11.09 1.97
CA ASP A 110 18.03 10.30 2.50
C ASP A 110 18.23 8.97 1.76
N ILE A 111 17.16 8.36 1.24
CA ILE A 111 17.19 7.10 0.48
C ILE A 111 17.54 7.34 -0.99
N LEU A 112 16.93 8.35 -1.61
CA LEU A 112 17.01 8.60 -3.06
C LEU A 112 18.19 9.49 -3.45
N THR A 113 18.66 10.35 -2.55
CA THR A 113 19.71 11.33 -2.81
C THR A 113 20.81 11.19 -1.76
N PRO A 114 21.66 10.16 -1.85
CA PRO A 114 22.70 9.91 -0.87
C PRO A 114 23.66 11.11 -0.79
N TRP A 115 24.27 11.30 0.39
CA TRP A 115 25.08 12.48 0.70
C TRP A 115 26.16 12.75 -0.37
N GLY A 116 26.15 13.97 -0.92
CA GLY A 116 27.05 14.40 -1.99
C GLY A 116 26.53 14.18 -3.40
N SER A 117 25.35 13.59 -3.58
CA SER A 117 24.64 13.54 -4.87
C SER A 117 23.79 14.78 -5.08
N ASP A 118 23.80 15.31 -6.31
CA ASP A 118 22.88 16.35 -6.79
C ASP A 118 21.69 15.74 -7.57
N LYS A 119 21.64 14.41 -7.69
CA LYS A 119 20.64 13.67 -8.48
C LYS A 119 20.08 12.48 -7.71
N ILE A 120 18.92 12.01 -8.16
CA ILE A 120 18.32 10.77 -7.67
C ILE A 120 19.20 9.58 -8.09
N VAL A 121 19.55 8.74 -7.12
CA VAL A 121 20.28 7.49 -7.29
C VAL A 121 19.41 6.37 -6.74
N LEU A 122 18.96 5.47 -7.63
CA LEU A 122 18.13 4.34 -7.22
C LEU A 122 18.97 3.33 -6.40
N PRO A 123 18.67 3.12 -5.11
CA PRO A 123 19.46 2.20 -4.28
C PRO A 123 19.22 0.73 -4.67
N CYS A 124 18.04 0.43 -5.21
CA CYS A 124 17.65 -0.86 -5.74
C CYS A 124 16.44 -0.71 -6.69
N ARG A 125 16.11 -1.77 -7.43
CA ARG A 125 15.00 -1.81 -8.41
C ARG A 125 13.86 -2.66 -7.87
N THR A 126 13.14 -2.13 -6.90
CA THR A 126 12.09 -2.85 -6.16
C THR A 126 10.75 -2.13 -6.20
N PRO A 127 9.63 -2.83 -5.90
CA PRO A 127 8.32 -2.19 -5.83
C PRO A 127 8.26 -1.04 -4.82
N ASN A 128 8.89 -1.16 -3.64
CA ASN A 128 8.88 -0.11 -2.62
C ASN A 128 9.60 1.16 -3.09
N ILE A 129 10.73 1.03 -3.80
CA ILE A 129 11.41 2.20 -4.38
C ILE A 129 10.54 2.86 -5.44
N CYS A 130 9.86 2.07 -6.27
CA CYS A 130 8.94 2.62 -7.26
C CYS A 130 7.74 3.33 -6.60
N ARG A 131 7.16 2.76 -5.54
CA ARG A 131 6.11 3.44 -4.74
C ARG A 131 6.62 4.72 -4.10
N LEU A 132 7.86 4.72 -3.59
CA LEU A 132 8.48 5.90 -3.02
C LEU A 132 8.60 7.02 -4.06
N LEU A 133 9.09 6.71 -5.26
CA LEU A 133 9.16 7.67 -6.36
C LEU A 133 7.78 8.21 -6.74
N CYS A 134 6.76 7.35 -6.86
CA CYS A 134 5.39 7.79 -7.15
C CYS A 134 4.86 8.72 -6.05
N SER A 135 5.15 8.41 -4.79
CA SER A 135 4.71 9.22 -3.65
C SER A 135 5.45 10.57 -3.62
N CYS A 136 6.77 10.57 -3.83
CA CYS A 136 7.56 11.80 -3.96
C CYS A 136 7.02 12.67 -5.10
N TYR A 137 6.73 12.08 -6.27
CA TYR A 137 6.11 12.79 -7.38
C TYR A 137 4.78 13.44 -6.96
N TYR A 138 3.89 12.69 -6.30
CA TYR A 138 2.60 13.20 -5.82
C TYR A 138 2.74 14.39 -4.87
N PHE A 139 3.67 14.34 -3.90
CA PHE A 139 3.81 15.39 -2.89
C PHE A 139 4.64 16.60 -3.35
N THR A 140 5.61 16.41 -4.24
CA THR A 140 6.58 17.45 -4.62
C THR A 140 6.35 18.01 -6.03
N GLY A 141 5.69 17.26 -6.91
CA GLY A 141 5.57 17.58 -8.33
C GLY A 141 6.89 17.45 -9.12
N GLU A 142 7.95 16.90 -8.52
CA GLU A 142 9.23 16.72 -9.19
C GLU A 142 9.14 15.63 -10.27
N MET A 143 9.14 16.05 -11.53
CA MET A 143 8.96 15.17 -12.70
C MET A 143 9.99 14.04 -12.80
N GLU A 144 11.22 14.23 -12.30
CA GLU A 144 12.27 13.20 -12.31
C GLU A 144 11.81 11.92 -11.58
N ASN A 145 11.07 12.07 -10.46
CA ASN A 145 10.51 10.95 -9.72
C ASN A 145 9.52 10.15 -10.59
N GLY A 146 8.62 10.83 -11.31
CA GLY A 146 7.64 10.19 -12.19
C GLY A 146 8.30 9.43 -13.35
N ILE A 147 9.32 10.02 -13.98
CA ILE A 147 10.08 9.39 -15.08
C ILE A 147 10.79 8.12 -14.60
N LEU A 148 11.43 8.18 -13.42
CA LEU A 148 12.13 7.04 -12.85
C LEU A 148 11.16 5.93 -12.41
N ALA A 149 10.01 6.30 -11.82
CA ALA A 149 8.96 5.35 -11.48
C ALA A 149 8.43 4.62 -12.73
N GLY A 150 8.15 5.35 -13.81
CA GLY A 150 7.71 4.77 -15.07
C GLY A 150 8.73 3.81 -15.67
N SER A 151 10.01 4.17 -15.60
CA SER A 151 11.10 3.31 -16.04
C SER A 151 11.15 1.99 -15.26
N LEU A 152 10.94 2.02 -13.94
CA LEU A 152 10.86 0.81 -13.10
C LEU A 152 9.64 -0.05 -13.44
N ILE A 153 8.47 0.56 -13.64
CA ILE A 153 7.24 -0.16 -14.01
C ILE A 153 7.38 -0.87 -15.35
N PHE A 154 7.88 -0.19 -16.38
CA PHE A 154 8.02 -0.81 -17.70
C PHE A 154 9.07 -1.93 -17.71
N GLU A 155 10.15 -1.80 -16.94
CA GLU A 155 11.11 -2.90 -16.77
C GLU A 155 10.47 -4.11 -16.05
N ALA A 156 9.73 -3.86 -14.96
CA ALA A 156 9.06 -4.90 -14.20
C ALA A 156 8.01 -5.62 -15.05
N LEU A 157 7.21 -4.88 -15.83
CA LEU A 157 6.22 -5.45 -16.77
C LEU A 157 6.89 -6.32 -17.85
N GLY A 158 8.03 -5.88 -18.38
CA GLY A 158 8.81 -6.66 -19.35
C GLY A 158 9.30 -7.99 -18.79
N SER A 159 9.51 -8.05 -17.47
CA SER A 159 10.06 -9.21 -16.75
C SER A 159 9.02 -9.99 -15.94
N ILE A 160 7.74 -9.59 -15.97
CA ILE A 160 6.72 -10.09 -15.02
C ILE A 160 6.44 -11.58 -15.17
N ARG A 161 6.70 -12.14 -16.35
CA ARG A 161 6.61 -13.58 -16.61
C ARG A 161 7.67 -14.38 -15.86
N ASP A 162 8.83 -13.76 -15.60
CA ASP A 162 9.99 -14.38 -14.97
C ASP A 162 10.01 -14.18 -13.45
N LEU A 163 9.29 -13.17 -12.93
CA LEU A 163 9.22 -12.82 -11.51
C LEU A 163 8.46 -13.85 -10.65
N GLY A 164 7.70 -14.74 -11.28
CA GLY A 164 6.86 -15.73 -10.60
C GLY A 164 5.74 -15.10 -9.75
N ARG A 165 5.06 -15.95 -8.98
CA ARG A 165 3.86 -15.59 -8.21
C ARG A 165 4.10 -14.51 -7.15
N GLN A 166 5.15 -14.66 -6.35
CA GLN A 166 5.48 -13.72 -5.28
C GLN A 166 5.92 -12.36 -5.83
N GLY A 167 6.67 -12.34 -6.94
CA GLY A 167 7.06 -11.10 -7.58
C GLY A 167 5.87 -10.35 -8.18
N LEU A 168 4.91 -11.05 -8.78
CA LEU A 168 3.66 -10.44 -9.26
C LEU A 168 2.90 -9.74 -8.13
N MET A 169 2.70 -10.41 -6.99
CA MET A 169 1.99 -9.82 -5.84
C MET A 169 2.71 -8.58 -5.30
N ALA A 170 4.04 -8.61 -5.22
CA ALA A 170 4.81 -7.48 -4.72
C ALA A 170 4.74 -6.25 -5.63
N TRP A 171 4.69 -6.45 -6.95
CA TRP A 171 4.61 -5.37 -7.94
C TRP A 171 3.17 -4.88 -8.20
N TRP A 172 2.15 -5.68 -7.92
CA TRP A 172 0.77 -5.35 -8.26
C TRP A 172 0.27 -4.02 -7.67
N ASP A 173 0.45 -3.83 -6.36
CA ASP A 173 -0.02 -2.60 -5.70
C ASP A 173 0.75 -1.37 -6.19
N THR A 174 2.05 -1.55 -6.46
CA THR A 174 2.92 -0.52 -7.02
C THR A 174 2.51 -0.13 -8.43
N PHE A 175 2.14 -1.12 -9.24
CA PHE A 175 1.67 -0.94 -10.60
C PHE A 175 0.35 -0.17 -10.64
N CYS A 176 -0.62 -0.56 -9.81
CA CYS A 176 -1.89 0.17 -9.69
C CYS A 176 -1.65 1.62 -9.24
N PHE A 177 -0.82 1.82 -8.21
CA PHE A 177 -0.52 3.15 -7.69
C PHE A 177 0.18 4.04 -8.73
N TYR A 178 1.16 3.49 -9.47
CA TYR A 178 1.81 4.21 -10.55
C TYR A 178 0.80 4.65 -11.62
N GLU A 179 -0.06 3.74 -12.09
CA GLU A 179 -1.07 4.07 -13.09
C GLU A 179 -1.99 5.19 -12.61
N ASP A 180 -2.47 5.09 -11.37
CA ASP A 180 -3.46 6.03 -10.81
C ASP A 180 -2.85 7.42 -10.51
N VAL A 181 -1.55 7.50 -10.18
CA VAL A 181 -0.87 8.76 -9.78
C VAL A 181 -0.04 9.37 -10.89
N VAL A 182 0.91 8.61 -11.43
CA VAL A 182 1.89 9.12 -12.41
C VAL A 182 1.39 8.87 -13.83
N GLY A 183 0.93 7.64 -14.11
CA GLY A 183 0.47 7.21 -15.42
C GLY A 183 -0.69 8.05 -15.94
N ALA A 184 -1.67 8.34 -15.09
CA ALA A 184 -2.80 9.19 -15.42
C ALA A 184 -2.38 10.60 -15.86
N MET A 185 -1.37 11.17 -15.21
CA MET A 185 -0.93 12.56 -15.42
C MET A 185 0.08 12.70 -16.55
N GLU A 186 1.07 11.80 -16.62
CA GLU A 186 2.28 11.98 -17.42
C GLU A 186 2.28 11.19 -18.73
N LEU A 187 1.55 10.06 -18.82
CA LEU A 187 1.63 9.20 -19.99
C LEU A 187 0.73 9.70 -21.13
N PRO A 188 1.20 9.60 -22.39
CA PRO A 188 0.35 9.84 -23.55
C PRO A 188 -0.73 8.75 -23.65
N GLU A 189 -1.86 9.09 -24.27
CA GLU A 189 -3.04 8.22 -24.35
C GLU A 189 -2.75 6.77 -24.78
N PRO A 190 -1.92 6.49 -25.82
CA PRO A 190 -1.65 5.12 -26.23
C PRO A 190 -0.96 4.29 -25.15
N GLU A 191 -0.07 4.91 -24.36
CA GLU A 191 0.63 4.23 -23.28
C GLU A 191 -0.28 4.02 -22.08
N ARG A 192 -1.18 4.97 -21.79
CA ARG A 192 -2.23 4.80 -20.76
C ARG A 192 -3.14 3.63 -21.08
N VAL A 193 -3.64 3.54 -22.32
CA VAL A 193 -4.51 2.43 -22.75
C VAL A 193 -3.78 1.09 -22.61
N ARG A 194 -2.53 1.00 -23.06
CA ARG A 194 -1.72 -0.22 -22.91
C ARG A 194 -1.54 -0.61 -21.45
N LEU A 195 -1.31 0.36 -20.57
CA LEU A 195 -1.16 0.12 -19.13
C LEU A 195 -2.45 -0.42 -18.52
N ALA A 196 -3.60 0.17 -18.87
CA ALA A 196 -4.91 -0.28 -18.41
C ALA A 196 -5.24 -1.70 -18.88
N GLU A 197 -4.91 -2.04 -20.13
CA GLU A 197 -5.05 -3.41 -20.66
C GLU A 197 -4.20 -4.41 -19.89
N GLU A 198 -2.96 -4.04 -19.57
CA GLU A 198 -2.06 -4.85 -18.73
C GLU A 198 -2.60 -5.03 -17.31
N ARG A 199 -3.21 -3.99 -16.71
CA ARG A 199 -3.89 -4.10 -15.42
C ARG A 199 -4.97 -5.15 -15.44
N VAL A 200 -5.86 -5.09 -16.44
CA VAL A 200 -6.97 -6.05 -16.57
C VAL A 200 -6.45 -7.47 -16.73
N ARG A 201 -5.40 -7.64 -17.54
CA ARG A 201 -4.76 -8.95 -17.78
C ARG A 201 -4.17 -9.53 -16.49
N LEU A 202 -3.43 -8.73 -15.73
CA LEU A 202 -2.73 -9.17 -14.52
C LEU A 202 -3.68 -9.36 -13.33
N ALA A 203 -4.79 -8.61 -13.28
CA ALA A 203 -5.79 -8.68 -12.21
C ALA A 203 -6.34 -10.11 -12.01
N VAL A 204 -6.48 -10.89 -13.09
CA VAL A 204 -6.97 -12.28 -13.01
C VAL A 204 -5.99 -13.15 -12.22
N SER A 205 -4.69 -13.06 -12.55
CA SER A 205 -3.64 -13.82 -11.87
C SER A 205 -3.49 -13.37 -10.41
N VAL A 206 -3.51 -12.06 -10.17
CA VAL A 206 -3.42 -11.50 -8.80
C VAL A 206 -4.59 -11.98 -7.95
N LYS A 207 -5.81 -11.95 -8.49
CA LYS A 207 -6.98 -12.45 -7.77
C LYS A 207 -6.80 -13.90 -7.36
N GLN A 208 -6.29 -14.76 -8.25
CA GLN A 208 -6.01 -16.15 -7.92
C GLN A 208 -4.99 -16.29 -6.78
N GLU A 209 -3.90 -15.52 -6.82
CA GLU A 209 -2.89 -15.54 -5.76
C GLU A 209 -3.41 -15.01 -4.42
N GLU A 210 -4.29 -14.01 -4.43
CA GLU A 210 -5.00 -13.54 -3.24
C GLU A 210 -5.91 -14.64 -2.64
N GLU A 211 -6.67 -15.38 -3.46
CA GLU A 211 -7.48 -16.51 -2.99
C GLU A 211 -6.60 -17.56 -2.31
N GLU A 212 -5.50 -17.98 -2.96
CA GLU A 212 -4.58 -18.95 -2.40
C GLU A 212 -3.96 -18.44 -1.08
N MET A 213 -3.65 -17.14 -1.00
CA MET A 213 -3.13 -16.53 0.23
C MET A 213 -4.16 -16.59 1.38
N ILE A 214 -5.42 -16.27 1.09
CA ILE A 214 -6.53 -16.34 2.05
C ILE A 214 -6.73 -17.79 2.50
N GLU A 215 -6.74 -18.75 1.58
CA GLU A 215 -6.88 -20.18 1.89
C GLU A 215 -5.77 -20.68 2.82
N ARG A 216 -4.50 -20.37 2.50
CA ARG A 216 -3.36 -20.73 3.36
C ARG A 216 -3.50 -20.12 4.75
N PHE A 217 -3.93 -18.87 4.84
CA PHE A 217 -4.14 -18.21 6.13
C PHE A 217 -5.25 -18.89 6.94
N VAL A 218 -6.37 -19.23 6.31
CA VAL A 218 -7.51 -19.92 6.96
C VAL A 218 -7.10 -21.30 7.48
N LEU A 219 -6.22 -22.01 6.76
CA LEU A 219 -5.69 -23.33 7.12
C LEU A 219 -4.53 -23.29 8.13
N SER A 220 -3.92 -22.12 8.34
CA SER A 220 -2.83 -21.93 9.31
C SER A 220 -3.35 -21.83 10.75
N THR A 221 -2.44 -21.76 11.74
CA THR A 221 -2.82 -21.47 13.14
C THR A 221 -3.34 -20.04 13.32
N ARG A 222 -3.26 -19.20 12.27
CA ARG A 222 -3.62 -17.77 12.26
C ARG A 222 -2.83 -16.92 13.26
N ASP A 223 -1.67 -17.40 13.70
CA ASP A 223 -0.74 -16.67 14.58
C ASP A 223 0.34 -15.92 13.79
N ASP A 224 0.46 -16.19 12.49
CA ASP A 224 1.31 -15.43 11.58
C ASP A 224 0.73 -14.02 11.37
N LEU A 225 1.23 -13.07 12.15
CA LEU A 225 0.78 -11.68 12.13
C LEU A 225 1.11 -10.96 10.82
N GLU A 226 2.18 -11.37 10.11
CA GLU A 226 2.52 -10.79 8.81
C GLU A 226 1.50 -11.22 7.76
N LEU A 227 1.21 -12.53 7.71
CA LEU A 227 0.18 -13.06 6.81
C LEU A 227 -1.21 -12.53 7.18
N PHE A 228 -1.50 -12.38 8.48
CA PHE A 228 -2.73 -11.74 8.95
C PHE A 228 -2.84 -10.31 8.41
N GLY A 229 -1.85 -9.45 8.63
CA GLY A 229 -1.88 -8.07 8.14
C GLY A 229 -2.13 -7.98 6.63
N ARG A 230 -1.49 -8.86 5.84
CA ARG A 230 -1.70 -8.92 4.38
C ARG A 230 -3.12 -9.35 4.00
N VAL A 231 -3.63 -10.43 4.60
CA VAL A 231 -5.00 -10.92 4.32
C VAL A 231 -6.04 -9.92 4.78
N PHE A 232 -5.81 -9.23 5.90
CA PHE A 232 -6.68 -8.17 6.38
C PHE A 232 -6.77 -7.02 5.37
N CYS A 233 -5.63 -6.56 4.84
CA CYS A 233 -5.59 -5.55 3.78
C CYS A 233 -6.38 -5.97 2.53
N ILE A 234 -6.15 -7.20 2.03
CA ILE A 234 -6.84 -7.74 0.85
C ILE A 234 -8.37 -7.75 1.08
N LEU A 235 -8.81 -8.31 2.21
CA LEU A 235 -10.23 -8.42 2.51
C LEU A 235 -10.89 -7.04 2.72
N ALA A 236 -10.21 -6.09 3.36
CA ALA A 236 -10.71 -4.73 3.52
C ALA A 236 -10.93 -4.04 2.17
N ARG A 237 -9.97 -4.17 1.25
CA ARG A 237 -10.09 -3.66 -0.13
C ARG A 237 -11.24 -4.29 -0.90
N ARG A 238 -11.41 -5.62 -0.78
CA ARG A 238 -12.51 -6.36 -1.42
C ARG A 238 -13.87 -5.95 -0.88
N GLU A 239 -14.01 -5.82 0.44
CA GLU A 239 -15.27 -5.40 1.05
C GLU A 239 -15.63 -3.98 0.60
N PHE A 240 -14.67 -3.06 0.56
CA PHE A 240 -14.90 -1.72 0.03
C PHE A 240 -15.35 -1.76 -1.44
N ALA A 241 -14.66 -2.50 -2.32
CA ALA A 241 -15.05 -2.63 -3.73
C ALA A 241 -16.45 -3.24 -3.92
N ILE A 242 -16.87 -4.17 -3.05
CA ILE A 242 -18.22 -4.73 -3.05
C ILE A 242 -19.25 -3.64 -2.71
N HIS A 243 -19.00 -2.84 -1.67
CA HIS A 243 -19.88 -1.74 -1.30
C HIS A 243 -19.94 -0.67 -2.39
N ASP A 244 -18.82 -0.32 -3.01
CA ASP A 244 -18.78 0.63 -4.12
C ASP A 244 -19.56 0.15 -5.33
N LYS A 245 -19.47 -1.13 -5.67
CA LYS A 245 -20.30 -1.70 -6.73
C LYS A 245 -21.81 -1.68 -6.42
N LEU A 246 -22.19 -1.84 -5.15
CA LEU A 246 -23.59 -1.92 -4.72
C LEU A 246 -24.24 -0.56 -4.51
N TYR A 247 -23.47 0.41 -4.00
CA TYR A 247 -23.97 1.68 -3.48
C TYR A 247 -23.27 2.91 -4.08
N GLY A 248 -22.18 2.72 -4.82
CA GLY A 248 -21.50 3.77 -5.54
C GLY A 248 -22.44 4.41 -6.57
N LYS A 249 -22.44 5.74 -6.62
CA LYS A 249 -23.20 6.46 -7.65
C LYS A 249 -22.52 6.18 -9.00
N LYS A 250 -23.24 5.56 -9.92
CA LYS A 250 -22.87 5.60 -11.33
C LYS A 250 -23.18 7.01 -11.84
N GLU A 251 -22.16 7.83 -11.99
CA GLU A 251 -22.25 9.04 -12.82
C GLU A 251 -22.33 8.67 -14.30
#